data_AF-A0A8C3KDR0-F1
#
_entry.id   AF-A0A8C3KDR0-F1
#
_cell.length_a   1.000
_cell.length_b   1.000
_cell.length_c   1.000
_cell.angle_alpha   90.00
_cell.angle_beta   90.00
_cell.angle_gamma   90.00
#
_symmetry.space_group_name_H-M   'P 1'
#
loop_
_entity.id
_entity.type
_entity.pdbx_description
1 polymer ?
#
loop_
_entity_poly.entity_id
_entity_poly.type
_entity_poly.pdbx_seq_one_letter_code
_entity_poly.pdbx_strand_id
1 'polypeptide(L)'
;KRTFKKCNQIAFYRRQKLLPPGKSLYRALLDSVTLSDENVKFQIIHEENKVLLQVEICEIEGNIFRLKIDEASPLRARYKVPDVLIKEPTTQRLFILQKEAGILVLSSVNEDYKVQITANPFQVELQSKGETVMSMNSNGLLYFEHLQPPPSDRYTENEEAASGSSKEKQEDLGLWQEKFGRFLDIKAHGPSSVGMDFSLYGFEHVYGIPQHTEALLLKNTSDGDAYRLYNLDIFGHKIHDKIGIYGSVPLLLAHKPNRTSGIFWLNSSETLVDITTKAAEVRVSAKQREVPLTDVRWMSESGIIDVFLLMGPTAFDLFKQFAQLTGTNSLNWSRYSTCTWEVL
;
A
#
# COMPACT_ATOMS: atom_id res chain seq x y z
N LYS A 1 -0.76 32.22 -9.41
CA LYS A 1 -1.41 30.88 -9.50
C LYS A 1 -0.64 29.94 -8.59
N ARG A 2 -1.30 29.34 -7.56
CA ARG A 2 -0.64 28.29 -6.76
C ARG A 2 -0.44 27.06 -7.65
N THR A 3 0.73 26.44 -7.58
CA THR A 3 1.09 25.25 -8.37
C THR A 3 1.22 24.07 -7.43
N PHE A 4 0.51 22.98 -7.71
CA PHE A 4 0.64 21.71 -7.01
C PHE A 4 1.49 20.74 -7.83
N LYS A 5 2.26 19.87 -7.15
CA LYS A 5 3.02 18.81 -7.84
C LYS A 5 2.06 17.91 -8.61
N LYS A 6 2.32 17.73 -9.91
CA LYS A 6 1.75 16.64 -10.71
C LYS A 6 2.43 15.32 -10.33
N CYS A 7 1.80 14.18 -10.65
CA CYS A 7 2.36 12.86 -10.39
C CYS A 7 3.80 12.72 -10.90
N ASN A 8 4.06 13.15 -12.14
CA ASN A 8 5.40 13.11 -12.76
C ASN A 8 6.43 14.09 -12.14
N GLN A 9 6.04 14.96 -11.22
CA GLN A 9 6.95 15.85 -10.49
C GLN A 9 7.30 15.30 -9.10
N ILE A 10 6.66 14.22 -8.67
CA ILE A 10 6.87 13.60 -7.35
C ILE A 10 7.98 12.56 -7.49
N ALA A 11 9.13 12.81 -6.86
CA ALA A 11 10.33 12.01 -7.07
C ALA A 11 10.14 10.54 -6.69
N PHE A 12 9.60 10.24 -5.49
CA PHE A 12 9.46 8.85 -5.06
C PHE A 12 8.49 8.07 -5.97
N TYR A 13 7.39 8.69 -6.39
CA TYR A 13 6.46 8.10 -7.34
C TYR A 13 7.16 7.77 -8.66
N ARG A 14 7.89 8.73 -9.24
CA ARG A 14 8.70 8.48 -10.45
C ARG A 14 9.62 7.27 -10.29
N ARG A 15 10.34 7.18 -9.17
CA ARG A 15 11.25 6.06 -8.89
C ARG A 15 10.51 4.73 -8.81
N GLN A 16 9.38 4.66 -8.10
CA GLN A 16 8.58 3.43 -8.01
C GLN A 16 8.02 3.01 -9.38
N LYS A 17 7.69 3.97 -10.26
CA LYS A 17 7.20 3.71 -11.62
C LYS A 17 8.28 3.18 -12.57
N LEU A 18 9.57 3.30 -12.23
CA LEU A 18 10.66 2.67 -12.98
C LEU A 18 10.72 1.15 -12.78
N LEU A 19 10.09 0.61 -11.72
CA LEU A 19 10.03 -0.82 -11.47
C LEU A 19 9.12 -1.49 -12.53
N PRO A 20 9.66 -2.36 -13.40
CA PRO A 20 8.86 -3.04 -14.41
C PRO A 20 7.94 -4.10 -13.78
N PRO A 21 6.68 -4.23 -14.23
CA PRO A 21 5.83 -5.35 -13.83
C PRO A 21 6.41 -6.69 -14.25
N GLY A 22 6.18 -7.74 -13.45
CA GLY A 22 6.58 -9.11 -13.73
C GLY A 22 7.36 -9.73 -12.57
N LYS A 23 8.66 -9.98 -12.76
CA LYS A 23 9.47 -10.71 -11.79
C LYS A 23 9.90 -9.80 -10.64
N SER A 24 9.21 -9.92 -9.50
CA SER A 24 9.64 -9.27 -8.25
C SER A 24 11.06 -9.71 -7.88
N LEU A 25 11.86 -8.75 -7.40
CA LEU A 25 13.23 -8.96 -6.93
C LEU A 25 13.27 -9.50 -5.48
N TYR A 26 12.13 -9.68 -4.84
CA TYR A 26 12.03 -10.21 -3.48
C TYR A 26 11.77 -11.71 -3.49
N ARG A 27 12.48 -12.43 -2.62
CA ARG A 27 12.32 -13.86 -2.35
C ARG A 27 12.10 -14.10 -0.86
N ALA A 28 11.11 -14.92 -0.50
CA ALA A 28 10.91 -15.32 0.89
C ALA A 28 11.89 -16.41 1.33
N LEU A 29 12.36 -16.29 2.57
CA LEU A 29 13.20 -17.25 3.26
C LEU A 29 12.31 -18.11 4.17
N LEU A 30 11.67 -19.15 3.62
CA LEU A 30 10.71 -19.97 4.37
C LEU A 30 11.35 -20.76 5.53
N ASP A 31 12.67 -20.94 5.53
CA ASP A 31 13.41 -21.52 6.65
C ASP A 31 13.39 -20.61 7.89
N SER A 32 13.24 -19.29 7.70
CA SER A 32 13.16 -18.30 8.79
C SER A 32 11.76 -18.17 9.41
N VAL A 33 10.79 -18.98 8.97
CA VAL A 33 9.41 -18.91 9.46
C VAL A 33 9.35 -19.26 10.94
N THR A 34 8.83 -18.32 11.72
CA THR A 34 8.51 -18.47 13.13
C THR A 34 7.01 -18.27 13.30
N LEU A 35 6.37 -19.21 13.98
CA LEU A 35 4.94 -19.19 14.28
C LEU A 35 4.78 -18.95 15.79
N SER A 36 3.99 -17.95 16.15
CA SER A 36 3.51 -17.71 17.51
C SER A 36 1.98 -17.82 17.55
N ASP A 37 1.39 -17.70 18.74
CA ASP A 37 -0.07 -17.64 18.88
C ASP A 37 -0.66 -16.34 18.31
N GLU A 38 0.15 -15.29 18.13
CA GLU A 38 -0.29 -13.96 17.69
C GLU A 38 -0.01 -13.68 16.21
N ASN A 39 1.11 -14.19 15.69
CA ASN A 39 1.59 -13.87 14.34
C ASN A 39 2.49 -14.95 13.73
N VAL A 40 2.63 -14.89 12.42
CA VAL A 40 3.63 -15.59 11.63
C VAL A 40 4.65 -14.58 11.13
N LYS A 41 5.93 -14.84 11.39
CA LYS A 41 7.05 -13.98 10.99
C LYS A 41 8.03 -14.73 10.13
N PHE A 42 8.49 -14.12 9.06
CA PHE A 42 9.54 -14.64 8.19
C PHE A 42 10.26 -13.50 7.48
N GLN A 43 11.45 -13.76 6.96
CA GLN A 43 12.24 -12.77 6.24
C GLN A 43 12.05 -12.91 4.73
N ILE A 44 12.10 -11.77 4.04
CA ILE A 44 12.25 -11.71 2.59
C ILE A 44 13.57 -11.01 2.27
N ILE A 45 14.24 -11.46 1.21
CA ILE A 45 15.51 -10.88 0.75
C ILE A 45 15.32 -10.29 -0.64
N HIS A 46 15.88 -9.10 -0.85
CA HIS A 46 16.01 -8.53 -2.18
C HIS A 46 17.20 -9.16 -2.91
N GLU A 47 16.98 -9.79 -4.06
CA GLU A 47 17.99 -10.62 -4.74
C GLU A 47 19.22 -9.83 -5.20
N GLU A 48 19.07 -8.56 -5.57
CA GLU A 48 20.20 -7.73 -6.03
C GLU A 48 21.01 -7.11 -4.87
N ASN A 49 20.38 -6.24 -4.06
CA ASN A 49 21.06 -5.50 -2.99
C ASN A 49 21.22 -6.28 -1.66
N LYS A 50 20.67 -7.50 -1.56
CA LYS A 50 20.76 -8.41 -0.41
C LYS A 50 20.16 -7.87 0.89
N VAL A 51 19.36 -6.81 0.85
CA VAL A 51 18.68 -6.29 2.03
C VAL A 51 17.62 -7.28 2.50
N LEU A 52 17.60 -7.50 3.82
CA LEU A 52 16.61 -8.33 4.50
C LEU A 52 15.49 -7.47 5.06
N LEU A 53 14.25 -7.84 4.72
CA LEU A 53 13.05 -7.28 5.30
C LEU A 53 12.35 -8.34 6.15
N GLN A 54 11.73 -7.89 7.24
CA GLN A 54 10.92 -8.70 8.11
C GLN A 54 9.45 -8.58 7.68
N VAL A 55 8.83 -9.72 7.37
CA VAL A 55 7.39 -9.83 7.14
C VAL A 55 6.73 -10.37 8.40
N GLU A 56 5.60 -9.80 8.77
CA GLU A 56 4.72 -10.25 9.84
C GLU A 56 3.28 -10.32 9.33
N ILE A 57 2.66 -11.48 9.49
CA ILE A 57 1.26 -11.74 9.13
C ILE A 57 0.52 -12.16 10.39
N CYS A 58 -0.62 -11.53 10.68
CA CYS A 58 -1.54 -12.00 11.69
C CYS A 58 -2.97 -11.99 11.19
N GLU A 59 -3.78 -12.87 11.77
CA GLU A 59 -5.23 -12.81 11.67
C GLU A 59 -5.77 -12.00 12.85
N ILE A 60 -6.82 -11.24 12.62
CA ILE A 60 -7.52 -10.42 13.60
C ILE A 60 -8.99 -10.88 13.61
N GLU A 61 -9.61 -10.86 14.78
CA GLU A 61 -11.02 -11.20 14.95
C GLU A 61 -11.91 -10.48 13.92
N GLY A 62 -12.81 -11.25 13.29
CA GLY A 62 -13.71 -10.76 12.27
C GLY A 62 -13.24 -10.99 10.83
N ASN A 63 -12.35 -11.97 10.57
CA ASN A 63 -11.80 -12.28 9.25
C ASN A 63 -10.98 -11.11 8.65
N ILE A 64 -10.17 -10.46 9.47
CA ILE A 64 -9.26 -9.40 9.04
C ILE A 64 -7.84 -9.96 9.04
N PHE A 65 -7.07 -9.73 7.98
CA PHE A 65 -5.66 -10.12 7.94
C PHE A 65 -4.79 -8.87 7.93
N ARG A 66 -3.76 -8.82 8.76
CA ARG A 66 -2.78 -7.72 8.76
C ARG A 66 -1.45 -8.23 8.26
N LEU A 67 -0.85 -7.52 7.32
CA LEU A 67 0.50 -7.76 6.83
C LEU A 67 1.36 -6.52 7.08
N LYS A 68 2.51 -6.73 7.72
CA LYS A 68 3.55 -5.71 7.89
C LYS A 68 4.82 -6.13 7.18
N ILE A 69 5.48 -5.17 6.53
CA ILE A 69 6.84 -5.31 6.02
C ILE A 69 7.69 -4.14 6.54
N ASP A 70 8.78 -4.46 7.22
CA ASP A 70 9.75 -3.51 7.76
C ASP A 70 11.17 -4.00 7.47
N GLU A 71 12.18 -3.14 7.63
CA GLU A 71 13.57 -3.59 7.54
C GLU A 71 13.92 -4.49 8.73
N ALA A 72 14.62 -5.60 8.49
CA ALA A 72 15.02 -6.49 9.57
C ALA A 72 16.10 -5.87 10.48
N SER A 73 16.91 -4.95 9.94
CA SER A 73 17.97 -4.25 10.67
C SER A 73 18.16 -2.83 10.11
N PRO A 74 17.21 -1.92 10.37
CA PRO A 74 17.28 -0.58 9.81
C PRO A 74 18.35 0.27 10.48
N LEU A 75 18.88 1.25 9.73
CA LEU A 75 19.75 2.30 10.29
C LEU A 75 19.04 3.14 11.37
N ARG A 76 17.70 3.23 11.29
CA ARG A 76 16.81 3.89 12.25
C ARG A 76 15.39 3.35 12.11
N ALA A 77 14.60 3.41 13.18
CA ALA A 77 13.20 2.98 13.12
C ALA A 77 12.43 3.75 12.04
N ARG A 78 11.68 3.03 11.21
CA ARG A 78 10.69 3.60 10.29
C ARG A 78 9.44 3.99 11.05
N TYR A 79 8.77 5.02 10.55
CA TYR A 79 7.53 5.48 11.15
C TYR A 79 6.43 4.42 11.05
N LYS A 80 5.76 4.15 12.17
CA LYS A 80 4.58 3.30 12.28
C LYS A 80 3.47 4.19 12.80
N VAL A 81 2.34 4.24 12.11
CA VAL A 81 1.27 5.20 12.39
C VAL A 81 0.66 4.93 13.78
N PRO A 82 0.80 5.85 14.75
CA PRO A 82 0.14 5.74 16.04
C PRO A 82 -1.29 6.30 15.96
N ASP A 83 -2.09 6.07 17.01
CA ASP A 83 -3.36 6.75 17.31
C ASP A 83 -4.52 6.60 16.31
N VAL A 84 -4.31 5.94 15.17
CA VAL A 84 -5.37 5.61 14.20
C VAL A 84 -6.13 4.35 14.62
N LEU A 85 -5.41 3.36 15.15
CA LEU A 85 -6.03 2.18 15.74
C LEU A 85 -6.53 2.54 17.14
N ILE A 86 -7.80 2.30 17.42
CA ILE A 86 -8.40 2.64 18.73
C ILE A 86 -7.82 1.83 19.89
N LYS A 87 -7.29 0.65 19.58
CA LYS A 87 -6.53 -0.25 20.46
C LYS A 87 -5.76 -1.25 19.60
N GLU A 88 -4.78 -1.93 20.18
CA GLU A 88 -4.17 -3.07 19.50
C GLU A 88 -5.23 -4.17 19.24
N PRO A 89 -5.42 -4.61 17.98
CA PRO A 89 -6.42 -5.61 17.66
C PRO A 89 -6.12 -6.97 18.28
N THR A 90 -7.16 -7.67 18.75
CA THR A 90 -7.03 -9.05 19.23
C THR A 90 -6.69 -9.97 18.06
N THR A 91 -5.52 -10.61 18.12
CA THR A 91 -5.06 -11.54 17.10
C THR A 91 -5.65 -12.93 17.29
N GLN A 92 -5.77 -13.65 16.18
CA GLN A 92 -6.14 -15.06 16.13
C GLN A 92 -4.97 -15.88 15.59
N ARG A 93 -4.84 -17.10 16.10
CA ARG A 93 -3.74 -18.00 15.74
C ARG A 93 -3.93 -18.53 14.32
N LEU A 94 -2.88 -18.41 13.52
CA LEU A 94 -2.76 -19.08 12.22
C LEU A 94 -2.14 -20.46 12.39
N PHE A 95 -2.53 -21.42 11.55
CA PHE A 95 -1.99 -22.78 11.57
C PHE A 95 -1.24 -23.08 10.27
N ILE A 96 -0.09 -23.72 10.36
CA ILE A 96 0.66 -24.15 9.17
C ILE A 96 0.02 -25.45 8.65
N LEU A 97 -0.57 -25.40 7.46
CA LEU A 97 -1.10 -26.58 6.77
C LEU A 97 -0.02 -27.28 5.94
N GLN A 98 0.83 -26.49 5.28
CA GLN A 98 1.86 -26.98 4.37
C GLN A 98 3.08 -26.08 4.45
N LYS A 99 4.27 -26.67 4.54
CA LYS A 99 5.55 -25.98 4.46
C LYS A 99 6.50 -26.79 3.58
N GLU A 100 6.71 -26.32 2.38
CA GLU A 100 7.64 -26.87 1.40
C GLU A 100 8.69 -25.83 1.02
N ALA A 101 9.71 -26.22 0.24
CA ALA A 101 10.82 -25.33 -0.11
C ALA A 101 10.38 -24.03 -0.83
N GLY A 102 9.24 -24.05 -1.52
CA GLY A 102 8.75 -22.91 -2.30
C GLY A 102 7.41 -22.33 -1.87
N ILE A 103 6.67 -23.00 -0.98
CA ILE A 103 5.29 -22.66 -0.63
C ILE A 103 5.07 -22.85 0.87
N LEU A 104 4.43 -21.87 1.49
CA LEU A 104 3.90 -21.95 2.85
C LEU A 104 2.39 -21.69 2.79
N VAL A 105 1.58 -22.61 3.29
CA VAL A 105 0.12 -22.43 3.39
C VAL A 105 -0.26 -22.34 4.86
N LEU A 106 -0.93 -21.24 5.20
CA LEU A 106 -1.50 -20.98 6.51
C LEU A 106 -3.02 -21.11 6.43
N SER A 107 -3.66 -21.75 7.41
CA SER A 107 -5.10 -21.68 7.61
C SER A 107 -5.46 -20.73 8.74
N SER A 108 -6.56 -20.01 8.53
CA SER A 108 -7.25 -19.20 9.53
C SER A 108 -7.98 -20.09 10.55
N VAL A 109 -8.38 -19.50 11.68
CA VAL A 109 -9.34 -20.11 12.61
C VAL A 109 -10.67 -20.43 11.92
N ASN A 110 -11.06 -19.60 10.95
CA ASN A 110 -12.11 -19.91 10.00
C ASN A 110 -11.50 -20.67 8.82
N GLU A 111 -11.69 -21.99 8.79
CA GLU A 111 -11.10 -22.92 7.81
C GLU A 111 -11.44 -22.59 6.34
N ASP A 112 -12.47 -21.76 6.11
CA ASP A 112 -12.77 -21.23 4.79
C ASP A 112 -11.64 -20.35 4.24
N TYR A 113 -10.84 -19.70 5.10
CA TYR A 113 -9.77 -18.79 4.69
C TYR A 113 -8.39 -19.43 4.79
N LYS A 114 -7.60 -19.21 3.74
CA LYS A 114 -6.20 -19.64 3.67
C LYS A 114 -5.32 -18.51 3.15
N VAL A 115 -4.10 -18.45 3.67
CA VAL A 115 -3.05 -17.55 3.20
C VAL A 115 -1.93 -18.40 2.62
N GLN A 116 -1.70 -18.29 1.32
CA GLN A 116 -0.62 -18.98 0.63
C GLN A 116 0.51 -17.99 0.36
N ILE A 117 1.73 -18.35 0.76
CA ILE A 117 2.94 -17.58 0.50
C ILE A 117 3.78 -18.38 -0.50
N THR A 118 4.02 -17.78 -1.66
CA THR A 118 4.97 -18.28 -2.66
C THR A 118 6.32 -17.63 -2.42
N ALA A 119 7.39 -18.43 -2.41
CA ALA A 119 8.71 -17.94 -2.01
C ALA A 119 9.44 -17.16 -3.11
N ASN A 120 9.43 -17.64 -4.36
CA ASN A 120 10.20 -17.04 -5.46
C ASN A 120 9.41 -16.99 -6.79
N PRO A 121 8.99 -15.80 -7.24
CA PRO A 121 9.05 -14.52 -6.53
C PRO A 121 8.15 -14.51 -5.28
N PHE A 122 8.47 -13.65 -4.31
CA PHE A 122 7.64 -13.48 -3.10
C PHE A 122 6.24 -13.01 -3.49
N GLN A 123 5.22 -13.76 -3.11
CA GLN A 123 3.82 -13.42 -3.34
C GLN A 123 2.97 -13.93 -2.17
N VAL A 124 1.90 -13.22 -1.83
CA VAL A 124 0.92 -13.66 -0.84
C VAL A 124 -0.46 -13.72 -1.48
N GLU A 125 -1.16 -14.83 -1.34
CA GLU A 125 -2.51 -15.03 -1.86
C GLU A 125 -3.48 -15.33 -0.70
N LEU A 126 -4.59 -14.59 -0.65
CA LEU A 126 -5.70 -14.87 0.26
C LEU A 126 -6.80 -15.59 -0.50
N GLN A 127 -7.11 -16.79 -0.02
CA GLN A 127 -8.12 -17.67 -0.57
C GLN A 127 -9.31 -17.77 0.38
N SER A 128 -10.50 -17.93 -0.19
CA SER A 128 -11.75 -18.18 0.53
C SER A 128 -12.49 -19.33 -0.16
N LYS A 129 -12.77 -20.42 0.57
CA LYS A 129 -13.41 -21.64 0.04
C LYS A 129 -12.70 -22.21 -1.20
N GLY A 130 -11.37 -22.09 -1.24
CA GLY A 130 -10.53 -22.56 -2.36
C GLY A 130 -10.42 -21.60 -3.55
N GLU A 131 -11.10 -20.45 -3.54
CA GLU A 131 -10.97 -19.43 -4.58
C GLU A 131 -10.08 -18.28 -4.10
N THR A 132 -9.13 -17.83 -4.93
CA THR A 132 -8.32 -16.63 -4.64
C THR A 132 -9.20 -15.39 -4.70
N VAL A 133 -9.24 -14.64 -3.60
CA VAL A 133 -10.00 -13.38 -3.49
C VAL A 133 -9.10 -12.19 -3.79
N MET A 134 -7.89 -12.21 -3.22
CA MET A 134 -6.90 -11.16 -3.37
C MET A 134 -5.50 -11.76 -3.38
N SER A 135 -4.59 -11.17 -4.13
CA SER A 135 -3.16 -11.43 -4.03
C SER A 135 -2.39 -10.14 -3.82
N MET A 136 -1.20 -10.27 -3.24
CA MET A 136 -0.24 -9.20 -3.03
C MET A 136 1.05 -9.54 -3.75
N ASN A 137 1.65 -8.53 -4.37
CA ASN A 137 2.90 -8.68 -5.14
C ASN A 137 2.80 -9.66 -6.32
N SER A 138 1.60 -9.88 -6.86
CA SER A 138 1.34 -10.76 -8.01
C SER A 138 1.91 -10.21 -9.31
N ASN A 139 1.96 -8.88 -9.45
CA ASN A 139 2.62 -8.19 -10.57
C ASN A 139 4.10 -7.89 -10.27
N GLY A 140 4.60 -8.32 -9.11
CA GLY A 140 5.99 -8.15 -8.71
C GLY A 140 6.38 -6.69 -8.42
N LEU A 141 5.44 -5.85 -7.98
CA LEU A 141 5.65 -4.42 -7.79
C LEU A 141 5.88 -4.00 -6.33
N LEU A 142 6.17 -4.96 -5.43
CA LEU A 142 6.74 -4.68 -4.12
C LEU A 142 8.01 -3.86 -4.28
N TYR A 143 8.02 -2.69 -3.66
CA TYR A 143 9.12 -1.74 -3.72
C TYR A 143 9.40 -1.24 -2.31
N PHE A 144 10.66 -1.25 -1.91
CA PHE A 144 11.08 -0.88 -0.57
C PHE A 144 12.48 -0.26 -0.66
N GLU A 145 12.56 1.07 -0.57
CA GLU A 145 13.85 1.75 -0.54
C GLU A 145 14.46 1.60 0.83
N HIS A 146 15.47 0.75 0.98
CA HIS A 146 16.18 0.57 2.26
C HIS A 146 16.89 1.86 2.67
N LEU A 147 16.98 2.11 3.98
CA LEU A 147 17.63 3.31 4.49
C LEU A 147 19.15 3.25 4.22
N GLN A 148 19.67 4.34 3.67
CA GLN A 148 21.10 4.50 3.35
C GLN A 148 21.71 5.63 4.18
N PRO A 149 23.01 5.54 4.52
CA PRO A 149 23.71 6.68 5.10
C PRO A 149 23.75 7.82 4.08
N PRO A 150 23.76 9.09 4.55
CA PRO A 150 23.97 10.23 3.67
C PRO A 150 25.25 10.09 2.84
N PRO A 151 25.29 10.59 1.58
CA PRO A 151 26.50 10.59 0.77
C PRO A 151 27.60 11.39 1.48
N SER A 152 28.85 10.92 1.39
CA SER A 152 30.03 11.52 2.02
C SER A 152 30.28 12.98 1.62
N ASP A 153 29.85 13.38 0.44
CA ASP A 153 30.12 14.70 -0.15
C ASP A 153 29.27 15.84 0.45
N ARG A 154 28.44 15.57 1.47
CA ARG A 154 27.64 16.61 2.15
C ARG A 154 28.47 17.63 2.95
N TYR A 155 29.75 17.37 3.19
CA TYR A 155 30.63 18.21 4.00
C TYR A 155 31.77 18.88 3.22
N THR A 156 31.86 18.70 1.91
CA THR A 156 32.89 19.34 1.08
C THR A 156 32.21 20.21 0.02
N GLU A 157 32.21 21.53 0.23
CA GLU A 157 31.95 22.56 -0.79
C GLU A 157 33.04 22.59 -1.89
N ASN A 158 33.51 21.43 -2.34
CA ASN A 158 34.41 21.35 -3.49
C ASN A 158 33.62 20.74 -4.64
N GLU A 159 33.14 21.63 -5.52
CA GLU A 159 32.91 21.32 -6.92
C GLU A 159 34.16 20.63 -7.49
N GLU A 160 33.96 19.68 -8.40
CA GLU A 160 35.02 18.92 -9.10
C GLU A 160 35.58 17.68 -8.36
N ALA A 161 34.86 16.54 -8.42
CA ALA A 161 35.49 15.20 -8.50
C ALA A 161 34.52 14.00 -8.57
N ALA A 162 33.20 14.16 -8.44
CA ALA A 162 32.27 13.05 -8.65
C ALA A 162 31.78 13.05 -10.12
N SER A 163 32.05 11.95 -10.82
CA SER A 163 31.67 11.70 -12.21
C SER A 163 30.27 12.23 -12.58
N GLY A 164 30.19 13.12 -13.57
CA GLY A 164 28.96 13.86 -13.93
C GLY A 164 27.72 12.99 -14.16
N SER A 165 27.88 11.75 -14.63
CA SER A 165 26.77 10.82 -14.85
C SER A 165 26.04 10.37 -13.57
N SER A 166 26.74 10.28 -12.43
CA SER A 166 26.15 9.78 -11.18
C SER A 166 25.40 10.85 -10.41
N LYS A 167 25.94 12.09 -10.37
CA LYS A 167 25.29 13.26 -9.78
C LYS A 167 24.03 13.65 -10.57
N GLU A 168 24.08 13.69 -11.90
CA GLU A 168 22.92 14.04 -12.74
C GLU A 168 21.75 13.04 -12.58
N LYS A 169 22.04 11.74 -12.52
CA LYS A 169 21.00 10.72 -12.24
C LYS A 169 20.41 10.84 -10.85
N GLN A 170 21.22 11.19 -9.84
CA GLN A 170 20.77 11.33 -8.46
C GLN A 170 19.88 12.56 -8.26
N GLU A 171 20.19 13.66 -8.95
CA GLU A 171 19.35 14.87 -9.01
C GLU A 171 18.05 14.62 -9.77
N ASP A 172 18.09 13.97 -10.94
CA ASP A 172 16.87 13.65 -11.70
C ASP A 172 15.93 12.71 -10.91
N LEU A 173 16.48 11.73 -10.19
CA LEU A 173 15.70 10.82 -9.35
C LEU A 173 15.26 11.43 -8.00
N GLY A 174 15.75 12.63 -7.67
CA GLY A 174 15.39 13.36 -6.44
C GLY A 174 15.66 12.57 -5.16
N LEU A 175 16.77 11.82 -5.12
CA LEU A 175 17.07 10.85 -4.05
C LEU A 175 17.36 11.53 -2.71
N TRP A 176 18.14 12.62 -2.73
CA TRP A 176 18.59 13.32 -1.51
C TRP A 176 18.14 14.76 -1.44
N GLN A 177 17.81 15.36 -2.58
CA GLN A 177 17.30 16.72 -2.68
C GLN A 177 16.24 16.76 -3.77
N GLU A 178 15.20 17.59 -3.59
CA GLU A 178 14.16 17.80 -4.59
C GLU A 178 13.69 19.25 -4.54
N LYS A 179 13.65 19.90 -5.71
CA LYS A 179 13.22 21.29 -5.82
C LYS A 179 11.80 21.36 -6.40
N PHE A 180 10.91 22.08 -5.73
CA PHE A 180 9.58 22.40 -6.24
C PHE A 180 9.28 23.89 -6.14
N GLY A 181 9.26 24.57 -7.29
CA GLY A 181 9.19 26.03 -7.35
C GLY A 181 10.39 26.65 -6.66
N ARG A 182 10.13 27.41 -5.59
CA ARG A 182 11.17 28.04 -4.75
C ARG A 182 11.63 27.17 -3.56
N PHE A 183 10.93 26.08 -3.28
CA PHE A 183 11.21 25.24 -2.13
C PHE A 183 12.21 24.16 -2.51
N LEU A 184 13.27 24.03 -1.72
CA LEU A 184 14.23 22.94 -1.79
C LEU A 184 13.98 22.03 -0.59
N ASP A 185 13.56 20.80 -0.86
CA ASP A 185 13.49 19.73 0.11
C ASP A 185 14.84 19.00 0.16
N ILE A 186 15.51 19.05 1.31
CA ILE A 186 16.72 18.28 1.58
C ILE A 186 16.30 17.06 2.40
N LYS A 187 16.28 15.90 1.75
CA LYS A 187 15.91 14.63 2.38
C LYS A 187 17.04 14.20 3.31
N ALA A 188 16.92 14.53 4.59
CA ALA A 188 17.94 14.23 5.60
C ALA A 188 18.34 12.75 5.59
N HIS A 189 17.36 11.88 5.33
CA HIS A 189 17.50 10.42 5.38
C HIS A 189 17.38 9.73 4.02
N GLY A 190 17.40 10.52 2.94
CA GLY A 190 17.41 10.01 1.58
C GLY A 190 16.12 9.30 1.15
N PRO A 191 16.20 8.40 0.17
CA PRO A 191 15.07 7.62 -0.32
C PRO A 191 14.58 6.64 0.75
N SER A 192 13.27 6.62 1.00
CA SER A 192 12.67 5.71 1.99
C SER A 192 11.27 5.22 1.60
N SER A 193 10.89 5.36 0.33
CA SER A 193 9.55 5.05 -0.12
C SER A 193 9.27 3.55 -0.11
N VAL A 194 8.00 3.23 0.08
CA VAL A 194 7.48 1.87 0.12
C VAL A 194 6.30 1.75 -0.83
N GLY A 195 6.08 0.58 -1.40
CA GLY A 195 4.92 0.35 -2.25
C GLY A 195 4.68 -1.11 -2.52
N MET A 196 3.44 -1.45 -2.83
CA MET A 196 3.02 -2.82 -3.10
C MET A 196 1.78 -2.84 -3.99
N ASP A 197 1.69 -3.81 -4.88
CA ASP A 197 0.49 -4.09 -5.65
C ASP A 197 -0.38 -5.16 -5.02
N PHE A 198 -1.68 -5.03 -5.29
CA PHE A 198 -2.74 -5.93 -4.90
C PHE A 198 -3.59 -6.25 -6.12
N SER A 199 -3.89 -7.52 -6.37
CA SER A 199 -4.85 -7.92 -7.40
C SER A 199 -6.13 -8.42 -6.77
N LEU A 200 -7.27 -7.85 -7.20
CA LEU A 200 -8.61 -8.14 -6.70
C LEU A 200 -9.38 -9.01 -7.69
N TYR A 201 -9.54 -10.29 -7.38
CA TYR A 201 -10.08 -11.27 -8.32
C TYR A 201 -11.62 -11.27 -8.38
N GLY A 202 -12.15 -11.07 -9.59
CA GLY A 202 -13.58 -10.96 -9.86
C GLY A 202 -14.21 -9.65 -9.43
N PHE A 203 -13.39 -8.67 -9.06
CA PHE A 203 -13.84 -7.31 -8.78
C PHE A 203 -13.59 -6.43 -9.99
N GLU A 204 -14.60 -5.66 -10.36
CA GLU A 204 -14.52 -4.63 -11.40
C GLU A 204 -14.68 -3.22 -10.81
N HIS A 205 -15.39 -3.13 -9.68
CA HIS A 205 -15.78 -1.88 -9.07
C HIS A 205 -15.04 -1.66 -7.75
N VAL A 206 -14.29 -0.56 -7.68
CA VAL A 206 -13.57 -0.13 -6.48
C VAL A 206 -13.95 1.30 -6.08
N TYR A 207 -13.95 1.56 -4.77
CA TYR A 207 -14.47 2.78 -4.14
C TYR A 207 -13.57 3.20 -2.97
N GLY A 208 -13.77 4.41 -2.46
CA GLY A 208 -13.11 4.89 -1.25
C GLY A 208 -11.97 5.86 -1.55
N ILE A 209 -10.87 5.74 -0.80
CA ILE A 209 -9.71 6.64 -0.83
C ILE A 209 -10.06 8.13 -0.89
N PRO A 210 -11.02 8.66 -0.10
CA PRO A 210 -11.32 10.08 -0.12
C PRO A 210 -10.11 10.89 0.38
N GLN A 211 -10.00 12.18 0.08
CA GLN A 211 -11.02 13.06 -0.49
C GLN A 211 -10.62 13.56 -1.89
N HIS A 212 -11.45 13.26 -2.90
CA HIS A 212 -11.31 13.69 -4.29
C HIS A 212 -12.62 14.26 -4.80
N THR A 213 -12.53 15.15 -5.78
CA THR A 213 -13.68 15.71 -6.49
C THR A 213 -14.02 14.87 -7.72
N GLU A 214 -14.09 13.55 -7.54
CA GLU A 214 -14.34 12.57 -8.59
C GLU A 214 -15.59 11.73 -8.27
N ALA A 215 -16.05 10.94 -9.24
CA ALA A 215 -17.13 9.97 -9.05
C ALA A 215 -16.84 8.99 -7.91
N LEU A 216 -17.91 8.49 -7.28
CA LEU A 216 -17.83 7.48 -6.22
C LEU A 216 -17.09 6.22 -6.69
N LEU A 217 -17.42 5.75 -7.91
CA LEU A 217 -16.68 4.68 -8.58
C LEU A 217 -15.34 5.22 -9.05
N LEU A 218 -14.25 4.67 -8.52
CA LEU A 218 -12.90 5.09 -8.87
C LEU A 218 -12.59 4.67 -10.31
N LYS A 219 -12.13 5.62 -11.10
CA LYS A 219 -11.64 5.41 -12.47
C LYS A 219 -10.24 4.80 -12.49
N ASN A 220 -9.90 4.13 -13.59
CA ASN A 220 -8.54 3.70 -13.88
C ASN A 220 -7.57 4.90 -13.97
N THR A 221 -6.29 4.63 -13.70
CA THR A 221 -5.19 5.63 -13.71
C THR A 221 -4.24 5.45 -14.90
N SER A 222 -4.67 4.72 -15.93
CA SER A 222 -3.91 4.51 -17.17
C SER A 222 -3.67 5.79 -17.98
N ASP A 223 -4.38 6.88 -17.67
CA ASP A 223 -4.19 8.23 -18.21
C ASP A 223 -2.94 8.95 -17.65
N GLY A 224 -2.26 8.34 -16.68
CA GLY A 224 -0.99 8.82 -16.10
C GLY A 224 -1.15 9.57 -14.78
N ASP A 225 -2.39 9.87 -14.38
CA ASP A 225 -2.70 10.54 -13.11
C ASP A 225 -3.22 9.51 -12.09
N ALA A 226 -2.43 9.26 -11.05
CA ALA A 226 -2.78 8.45 -9.91
C ALA A 226 -3.65 9.23 -8.91
N TYR A 227 -4.44 8.53 -8.10
CA TYR A 227 -5.10 9.19 -6.96
C TYR A 227 -4.06 9.57 -5.94
N ARG A 228 -4.05 10.84 -5.55
CA ARG A 228 -3.09 11.37 -4.58
C ARG A 228 -3.77 11.59 -3.24
N LEU A 229 -3.19 11.01 -2.19
CA LEU A 229 -3.58 11.19 -0.79
C LEU A 229 -2.50 12.04 -0.12
N TYR A 230 -2.76 13.35 -0.08
CA TYR A 230 -1.93 14.34 0.59
C TYR A 230 -2.80 15.54 0.93
N ASN A 231 -2.91 15.86 2.23
CA ASN A 231 -3.83 16.90 2.69
C ASN A 231 -3.33 18.28 2.25
N LEU A 232 -4.07 18.92 1.35
CA LEU A 232 -3.74 20.16 0.67
C LEU A 232 -4.89 21.16 0.74
N ASP A 233 -4.55 22.43 0.94
CA ASP A 233 -5.46 23.56 0.74
C ASP A 233 -5.52 23.94 -0.76
N ILE A 234 -6.49 23.38 -1.48
CA ILE A 234 -6.70 23.61 -2.91
C ILE A 234 -7.82 24.62 -3.14
N PHE A 235 -7.42 25.89 -3.25
CA PHE A 235 -8.31 26.98 -3.65
C PHE A 235 -8.90 26.75 -5.05
N GLY A 236 -10.23 26.76 -5.17
CA GLY A 236 -10.93 26.60 -6.44
C GLY A 236 -10.62 25.26 -7.12
N HIS A 237 -10.67 24.16 -6.36
CA HIS A 237 -10.45 22.81 -6.88
C HIS A 237 -11.37 22.51 -8.08
N LYS A 238 -10.82 21.75 -9.04
CA LYS A 238 -11.58 21.31 -10.22
C LYS A 238 -12.49 20.14 -9.84
N ILE A 239 -13.50 19.89 -10.66
CA ILE A 239 -14.28 18.66 -10.63
C ILE A 239 -13.65 17.63 -11.58
N HIS A 240 -13.87 16.35 -11.32
CA HIS A 240 -13.26 15.22 -12.02
C HIS A 240 -11.74 15.24 -11.99
N ASP A 241 -11.19 15.49 -10.79
CA ASP A 241 -9.74 15.55 -10.55
C ASP A 241 -9.34 14.53 -9.47
N LYS A 242 -8.20 13.87 -9.69
CA LYS A 242 -7.64 12.82 -8.83
C LYS A 242 -6.65 13.36 -7.79
N ILE A 243 -6.41 14.68 -7.81
CA ILE A 243 -5.63 15.35 -6.78
C ILE A 243 -6.37 15.33 -5.43
N GLY A 244 -5.67 14.93 -4.37
CA GLY A 244 -6.21 14.98 -3.01
C GLY A 244 -6.48 16.42 -2.56
N ILE A 245 -7.56 16.62 -1.82
CA ILE A 245 -7.91 17.90 -1.21
C ILE A 245 -7.58 17.89 0.29
N TYR A 246 -8.53 18.15 1.18
CA TYR A 246 -8.23 18.51 2.57
C TYR A 246 -7.97 17.33 3.50
N GLY A 247 -8.48 16.15 3.17
CA GLY A 247 -8.40 14.95 3.98
C GLY A 247 -8.05 13.71 3.17
N SER A 248 -7.46 12.72 3.85
CA SER A 248 -7.04 11.46 3.26
C SER A 248 -7.45 10.31 4.17
N VAL A 249 -8.21 9.34 3.64
CA VAL A 249 -8.52 8.08 4.33
C VAL A 249 -8.09 6.93 3.42
N PRO A 250 -6.98 6.23 3.71
CA PRO A 250 -6.41 5.22 2.82
C PRO A 250 -7.13 3.86 2.90
N LEU A 251 -8.45 3.87 2.76
CA LEU A 251 -9.32 2.70 2.69
C LEU A 251 -9.89 2.56 1.28
N LEU A 252 -9.59 1.46 0.61
CA LEU A 252 -10.19 1.08 -0.66
C LEU A 252 -11.15 -0.09 -0.45
N LEU A 253 -12.32 0.00 -1.08
CA LEU A 253 -13.37 -1.01 -1.07
C LEU A 253 -13.47 -1.62 -2.46
N ALA A 254 -13.57 -2.94 -2.55
CA ALA A 254 -13.85 -3.67 -3.78
C ALA A 254 -15.19 -4.39 -3.62
N HIS A 255 -16.13 -4.16 -4.53
CA HIS A 255 -17.49 -4.71 -4.42
C HIS A 255 -17.91 -5.47 -5.67
N LYS A 256 -18.56 -6.61 -5.46
CA LYS A 256 -19.27 -7.41 -6.46
C LYS A 256 -20.52 -8.02 -5.82
N PRO A 257 -21.52 -8.50 -6.58
CA PRO A 257 -22.83 -8.87 -6.03
C PRO A 257 -22.83 -9.84 -4.84
N ASN A 258 -21.83 -10.72 -4.73
CA ASN A 258 -21.74 -11.73 -3.68
C ASN A 258 -20.62 -11.49 -2.66
N ARG A 259 -19.82 -10.42 -2.80
CA ARG A 259 -18.69 -10.16 -1.91
C ARG A 259 -18.26 -8.70 -1.92
N THR A 260 -17.89 -8.20 -0.75
CA THR A 260 -17.16 -6.95 -0.57
C THR A 260 -15.86 -7.27 0.16
N SER A 261 -14.75 -6.71 -0.31
CA SER A 261 -13.45 -6.82 0.35
C SER A 261 -12.80 -5.44 0.41
N GLY A 262 -11.88 -5.23 1.35
CA GLY A 262 -11.26 -3.92 1.56
C GLY A 262 -9.76 -4.02 1.79
N ILE A 263 -9.06 -2.98 1.38
CA ILE A 263 -7.65 -2.75 1.65
C ILE A 263 -7.54 -1.45 2.44
N PHE A 264 -7.08 -1.54 3.68
CA PHE A 264 -6.76 -0.39 4.50
C PHE A 264 -5.24 -0.28 4.63
N TRP A 265 -4.67 0.69 3.92
CA TRP A 265 -3.24 0.96 3.87
C TRP A 265 -2.86 1.96 4.97
N LEU A 266 -2.37 1.46 6.11
CA LEU A 266 -2.07 2.28 7.28
C LEU A 266 -0.71 2.99 7.11
N ASN A 267 -0.71 4.05 6.31
CA ASN A 267 0.45 4.93 6.10
C ASN A 267 0.00 6.40 6.10
N SER A 268 0.76 7.26 6.80
CA SER A 268 0.43 8.68 6.96
C SER A 268 1.26 9.62 6.08
N SER A 269 2.20 9.09 5.29
CA SER A 269 2.99 9.89 4.35
C SER A 269 2.24 10.14 3.05
N GLU A 270 2.76 11.04 2.21
CA GLU A 270 2.21 11.26 0.88
C GLU A 270 2.08 9.93 0.13
N THR A 271 0.87 9.62 -0.34
CA THR A 271 0.56 8.33 -0.94
C THR A 271 -0.11 8.49 -2.29
N LEU A 272 0.33 7.72 -3.28
CA LEU A 272 -0.29 7.64 -4.61
C LEU A 272 -0.84 6.25 -4.84
N VAL A 273 -2.01 6.18 -5.46
CA VAL A 273 -2.73 4.94 -5.75
C VAL A 273 -3.02 4.83 -7.23
N ASP A 274 -2.42 3.82 -7.86
CA ASP A 274 -2.72 3.44 -9.24
C ASP A 274 -3.78 2.35 -9.27
N ILE A 275 -4.71 2.43 -10.23
CA ILE A 275 -5.82 1.49 -10.40
C ILE A 275 -5.90 1.08 -11.87
N THR A 276 -5.87 -0.23 -12.13
CA THR A 276 -6.04 -0.78 -13.48
C THR A 276 -6.98 -1.97 -13.43
N THR A 277 -8.11 -1.88 -14.14
CA THR A 277 -9.01 -3.02 -14.34
C THR A 277 -8.74 -3.68 -15.70
N LYS A 278 -8.51 -4.99 -15.68
CA LYS A 278 -8.29 -5.84 -16.86
C LYS A 278 -9.17 -7.09 -16.82
N ALA A 279 -9.41 -7.71 -17.97
CA ALA A 279 -9.97 -9.06 -18.02
C ALA A 279 -8.84 -10.06 -17.77
N ALA A 280 -9.01 -10.99 -16.82
CA ALA A 280 -8.06 -12.04 -16.55
C ALA A 280 -8.68 -13.41 -16.82
N GLU A 281 -7.96 -14.28 -17.51
CA GLU A 281 -8.33 -15.68 -17.62
C GLU A 281 -8.05 -16.39 -16.29
N VAL A 282 -9.12 -16.76 -15.57
CA VAL A 282 -9.00 -17.57 -14.35
C VAL A 282 -9.44 -18.99 -14.68
N ARG A 283 -8.61 -19.97 -14.35
CA ARG A 283 -8.99 -21.38 -14.41
C ARG A 283 -9.82 -21.73 -13.18
N VAL A 284 -11.13 -21.78 -13.35
CA VAL A 284 -12.06 -22.31 -12.34
C VAL A 284 -12.52 -23.68 -12.84
N SER A 285 -11.95 -24.76 -12.28
CA SER A 285 -12.17 -26.13 -12.74
C SER A 285 -11.72 -26.36 -14.20
N ALA A 286 -12.25 -27.38 -14.89
CA ALA A 286 -11.92 -27.72 -16.28
C ALA A 286 -12.42 -26.72 -17.34
N LYS A 287 -12.91 -25.52 -16.95
CA LYS A 287 -13.38 -24.47 -17.87
C LYS A 287 -12.63 -23.16 -17.60
N GLN A 288 -12.07 -22.57 -18.66
CA GLN A 288 -11.55 -21.21 -18.61
C GLN A 288 -12.72 -20.24 -18.54
N ARG A 289 -12.67 -19.28 -17.60
CA ARG A 289 -13.61 -18.16 -17.54
C ARG A 289 -12.82 -16.87 -17.43
N GLU A 290 -13.14 -15.91 -18.28
CA GLU A 290 -12.68 -14.54 -18.09
C GLU A 290 -13.40 -13.92 -16.90
N VAL A 291 -12.62 -13.43 -15.96
CA VAL A 291 -13.08 -12.83 -14.72
C VAL A 291 -12.40 -11.46 -14.62
N PRO A 292 -13.13 -10.38 -14.26
CA PRO A 292 -12.50 -9.07 -14.10
C PRO A 292 -11.46 -9.12 -12.99
N LEU A 293 -10.34 -8.44 -13.20
CA LEU A 293 -9.24 -8.32 -12.26
C LEU A 293 -8.88 -6.85 -12.14
N THR A 294 -9.04 -6.29 -10.94
CA THR A 294 -8.60 -4.93 -10.63
C THR A 294 -7.28 -4.99 -9.89
N ASP A 295 -6.23 -4.46 -10.49
CA ASP A 295 -4.94 -4.24 -9.85
C ASP A 295 -4.92 -2.85 -9.21
N VAL A 296 -4.47 -2.80 -7.96
CA VAL A 296 -4.30 -1.57 -7.18
C VAL A 296 -2.86 -1.52 -6.69
N ARG A 297 -2.14 -0.44 -6.96
CA ARG A 297 -0.77 -0.24 -6.47
C ARG A 297 -0.71 0.96 -5.54
N TRP A 298 -0.26 0.75 -4.31
CA TRP A 298 -0.04 1.78 -3.31
C TRP A 298 1.43 2.16 -3.27
N MET A 299 1.73 3.45 -3.22
CA MET A 299 3.10 3.99 -3.19
C MET A 299 3.14 5.14 -2.19
N SER A 300 3.88 4.98 -1.10
CA SER A 300 4.00 5.97 -0.03
C SER A 300 5.44 6.45 0.12
N GLU A 301 5.63 7.73 0.43
CA GLU A 301 6.95 8.36 0.52
C GLU A 301 7.86 7.79 1.62
N SER A 302 7.27 7.36 2.75
CA SER A 302 8.03 6.85 3.89
C SER A 302 7.19 5.91 4.78
N GLY A 303 7.75 5.52 5.92
CA GLY A 303 7.13 4.58 6.86
C GLY A 303 7.38 3.12 6.48
N ILE A 304 6.57 2.24 7.07
CA ILE A 304 6.53 0.81 6.76
C ILE A 304 5.38 0.49 5.82
N ILE A 305 5.38 -0.74 5.30
CA ILE A 305 4.17 -1.33 4.72
C ILE A 305 3.38 -1.91 5.89
N ASP A 306 2.19 -1.37 6.18
CA ASP A 306 1.25 -1.90 7.17
C ASP A 306 -0.14 -1.88 6.55
N VAL A 307 -0.66 -3.06 6.22
CA VAL A 307 -1.92 -3.19 5.49
C VAL A 307 -2.86 -4.13 6.21
N PHE A 308 -4.12 -3.73 6.30
CA PHE A 308 -5.22 -4.57 6.75
C PHE A 308 -6.08 -4.96 5.55
N LEU A 309 -6.40 -6.25 5.47
CA LEU A 309 -7.28 -6.84 4.49
C LEU A 309 -8.59 -7.22 5.15
N LEU A 310 -9.64 -6.54 4.75
CA LEU A 310 -10.98 -6.67 5.30
C LEU A 310 -11.75 -7.65 4.40
N MET A 311 -12.00 -8.88 4.84
CA MET A 311 -12.52 -9.94 3.95
C MET A 311 -14.05 -9.91 3.76
N GLY A 312 -14.78 -9.01 4.43
CA GLY A 312 -16.24 -8.95 4.38
C GLY A 312 -16.89 -10.20 5.01
N PRO A 313 -17.87 -10.87 4.35
CA PRO A 313 -18.14 -10.82 2.91
C PRO A 313 -19.19 -9.79 2.48
N THR A 314 -20.04 -9.28 3.38
CA THR A 314 -21.00 -8.22 3.02
C THR A 314 -20.37 -6.84 3.19
N ALA A 315 -20.97 -5.81 2.57
CA ALA A 315 -20.52 -4.43 2.77
C ALA A 315 -20.67 -4.01 4.25
N PHE A 316 -21.72 -4.50 4.93
CA PHE A 316 -21.92 -4.25 6.36
C PHE A 316 -20.82 -4.86 7.22
N ASP A 317 -20.42 -6.10 6.93
CA ASP A 317 -19.32 -6.76 7.65
C ASP A 317 -18.02 -5.98 7.48
N LEU A 318 -17.73 -5.50 6.26
CA LEU A 318 -16.56 -4.68 6.00
C LEU A 318 -16.57 -3.40 6.82
N PHE A 319 -17.68 -2.65 6.84
CA PHE A 319 -17.76 -1.43 7.65
C PHE A 319 -17.63 -1.72 9.15
N LYS A 320 -18.15 -2.85 9.64
CA LYS A 320 -17.96 -3.29 11.02
C LYS A 320 -16.49 -3.62 11.30
N GLN A 321 -15.82 -4.34 10.39
CA GLN A 321 -14.39 -4.65 10.47
C GLN A 321 -13.55 -3.36 10.52
N PHE A 322 -13.83 -2.39 9.66
CA PHE A 322 -13.12 -1.11 9.65
C PHE A 322 -13.36 -0.30 10.93
N ALA A 323 -14.62 -0.20 11.38
CA ALA A 323 -14.98 0.50 12.62
C ALA A 323 -14.38 -0.16 13.88
N GLN A 324 -14.20 -1.48 13.88
CA GLN A 324 -13.48 -2.19 14.95
C GLN A 324 -12.02 -1.76 15.06
N LEU A 325 -11.39 -1.39 13.94
CA LEU A 325 -10.00 -0.93 13.88
C LEU A 325 -9.88 0.55 14.23
N THR A 326 -10.69 1.41 13.60
CA THR A 326 -10.50 2.87 13.63
C THR A 326 -11.55 3.63 14.45
N GLY A 327 -12.49 2.92 15.06
CA GLY A 327 -13.58 3.50 15.84
C GLY A 327 -14.84 3.78 15.01
N THR A 328 -15.92 4.07 15.72
CA THR A 328 -17.22 4.45 15.16
C THR A 328 -17.38 5.96 15.17
N ASN A 329 -18.26 6.47 14.30
CA ASN A 329 -18.66 7.87 14.36
C ASN A 329 -19.16 8.24 15.76
N SER A 330 -18.70 9.39 16.28
CA SER A 330 -19.20 9.93 17.54
C SER A 330 -20.67 10.31 17.42
N LEU A 331 -21.48 9.99 18.42
CA LEU A 331 -22.89 10.38 18.45
C LEU A 331 -23.00 11.91 18.55
N ASN A 332 -23.56 12.54 17.52
CA ASN A 332 -23.81 13.98 17.47
C ASN A 332 -25.28 14.29 17.13
N TRP A 333 -25.75 15.48 17.52
CA TRP A 333 -27.07 15.97 17.14
C TRP A 333 -27.03 16.55 15.72
N SER A 334 -27.83 16.00 14.82
CA SER A 334 -28.10 16.61 13.51
C SER A 334 -28.95 17.88 13.70
N ARG A 335 -28.38 19.05 13.39
CA ARG A 335 -29.08 20.34 13.41
C ARG A 335 -28.74 21.12 12.14
N TYR A 336 -29.65 21.97 11.70
CA TYR A 336 -29.37 22.94 10.64
C TYR A 336 -28.32 23.94 11.14
N SER A 337 -27.29 24.19 10.33
CA SER A 337 -26.19 25.11 10.66
C SER A 337 -26.18 26.26 9.64
N THR A 338 -26.29 27.49 10.12
CA THR A 338 -26.11 28.71 9.32
C THR A 338 -24.67 29.20 9.50
N CYS A 339 -23.96 29.46 8.40
CA CYS A 339 -22.57 29.91 8.43
C CYS A 339 -22.28 30.81 7.23
N THR A 340 -21.46 31.85 7.46
CA THR A 340 -20.86 32.72 6.44
C THR A 340 -19.51 33.18 6.97
N TRP A 341 -18.58 33.52 6.07
CA TRP A 341 -17.37 34.22 6.47
C TRP A 341 -17.73 35.69 6.69
N GLU A 342 -17.97 36.04 7.96
CA GLU A 342 -18.55 37.30 8.48
C GLU A 342 -20.08 37.40 8.37
N VAL A 343 -20.72 37.72 9.50
CA VAL A 343 -22.14 38.07 9.61
C VAL A 343 -22.19 39.59 9.72
N LEU A 344 -22.91 40.25 8.81
CA LEU A 344 -23.11 41.71 8.81
C LEU A 344 -23.91 42.19 10.03
#